data_AF-A0A930RM40-F1
#
_entry.id   AF-A0A930RM40-F1
#
_cell.length_a   1.000
_cell.length_b   1.000
_cell.length_c   1.000
_cell.angle_alpha   90.00
_cell.angle_beta   90.00
_cell.angle_gamma   90.00
#
_symmetry.space_group_name_H-M   'P 1'
#
loop_
_entity.id
_entity.type
_entity.pdbx_description
1 polymer ?
#
loop_
_entity_poly.entity_id
_entity_poly.type
_entity_poly.pdbx_seq_one_letter_code
_entity_poly.pdbx_strand_id
1 'polypeptide(L)'
;TLNSKGVQVRFLQDNLIFEANEKPSPLSLLMFNILGAFAQFERDLIIERTGAGIEKARLNGIKLGRPREHYDRIERALELYLNRPQNQLSIQEILQLTQVKKSKFYYYLKQLKKGNLNL
;
A
#
# COMPACT_ATOMS: atom_id res chain seq x y z
N THR A 1 7.39 19.11 17.08
CA THR A 1 6.34 18.69 18.04
C THR A 1 5.47 19.90 18.37
N LEU A 2 4.36 19.76 19.12
CA LEU A 2 3.57 20.92 19.56
C LEU A 2 4.42 21.88 20.43
N ASN A 3 5.27 21.32 21.29
CA ASN A 3 6.18 22.07 22.15
C ASN A 3 7.18 22.91 21.35
N SER A 4 7.71 22.40 20.22
CA SER A 4 8.60 23.18 19.35
C SER A 4 7.91 24.34 18.63
N LYS A 5 6.59 24.46 18.74
CA LYS A 5 5.78 25.57 18.23
C LYS A 5 5.27 26.49 19.35
N GLY A 6 5.73 26.32 20.60
CA GLY A 6 5.28 27.13 21.73
C GLY A 6 3.90 26.73 22.28
N VAL A 7 3.34 25.58 21.89
CA VAL A 7 2.00 25.15 22.30
C VAL A 7 2.06 24.28 23.56
N GLN A 8 1.37 24.71 24.62
CA GLN A 8 1.20 23.95 25.86
C GLN A 8 0.04 22.95 25.75
N VAL A 9 0.23 21.73 26.25
CA VAL A 9 -0.82 20.71 26.35
C VAL A 9 -1.11 20.42 27.82
N ARG A 10 -2.39 20.46 28.22
CA ARG A 10 -2.84 20.13 29.57
C ARG A 10 -3.88 19.03 29.52
N PHE A 11 -3.65 17.95 30.27
CA PHE A 11 -4.62 16.90 30.52
C PHE A 11 -5.36 17.23 31.82
N LEU A 12 -6.64 17.57 31.72
CA LEU A 12 -7.42 18.08 32.84
C LEU A 12 -7.69 17.01 33.90
N GLN A 13 -7.87 15.76 33.48
CA GLN A 13 -8.20 14.65 34.35
C GLN A 13 -6.97 14.15 35.12
N ASP A 14 -5.84 14.03 34.45
CA ASP A 14 -4.60 13.51 35.03
C ASP A 14 -3.73 14.60 35.67
N ASN A 15 -4.19 15.85 35.59
CA ASN A 15 -3.44 17.05 36.01
C ASN A 15 -2.02 17.11 35.42
N LEU A 16 -1.84 16.61 34.18
CA LEU A 16 -0.55 16.61 33.49
C LEU A 16 -0.42 17.86 32.63
N ILE A 17 0.69 18.57 32.79
CA ILE A 17 1.00 19.79 32.04
C ILE A 17 2.31 19.57 31.29
N PHE A 18 2.23 19.70 29.96
CA PHE A 18 3.37 19.67 29.05
C PHE A 18 3.61 21.09 28.56
N GLU A 19 4.53 21.78 29.22
CA GLU A 19 4.89 23.16 28.91
C GLU A 19 5.76 23.24 27.65
N ALA A 20 5.56 24.31 26.88
CA ALA A 20 6.41 24.64 25.74
C ALA A 20 7.58 25.58 26.10
N ASN A 21 7.70 25.93 27.38
CA ASN A 21 8.72 26.83 27.91
C ASN A 21 10.11 26.19 27.84
N GLU A 22 11.17 27.01 27.86
CA GLU A 22 12.58 26.59 27.70
C GLU A 22 13.05 25.50 28.67
N LYS A 23 12.33 25.28 29.79
CA LYS A 23 12.63 24.22 30.77
C LYS A 23 11.34 23.48 31.20
N PRO A 24 10.95 22.39 30.52
CA PRO A 24 9.85 21.54 30.98
C PRO A 24 10.21 20.90 32.33
N SER A 25 9.20 20.68 33.17
CA SER A 25 9.36 19.93 34.42
C SER A 25 9.99 18.55 34.15
N PRO A 26 11.03 18.12 34.91
CA PRO A 26 11.63 16.80 34.75
C PRO A 26 10.62 15.65 34.83
N LEU A 27 9.58 15.78 35.68
CA LEU A 27 8.51 14.80 35.80
C LEU A 27 7.64 14.74 34.53
N SER A 28 7.26 15.91 33.99
CA SER A 28 6.49 15.98 32.75
C SER A 28 7.26 15.39 31.58
N LEU A 29 8.58 15.62 31.50
CA LEU A 29 9.44 15.03 30.47
C LEU A 29 9.52 13.50 30.59
N LEU A 30 9.69 12.99 31.83
CA LEU A 30 9.68 11.55 32.09
C LEU A 30 8.35 10.91 31.66
N MET A 31 7.23 11.49 32.09
CA MET A 31 5.89 10.99 31.72
C MET A 31 5.67 11.04 30.21
N PHE A 32 6.10 12.11 29.53
CA PHE A 32 6.02 12.20 28.08
C PHE A 32 6.77 11.05 27.39
N ASN A 33 8.00 10.78 27.84
CA ASN A 33 8.83 9.71 27.27
C ASN A 33 8.23 8.33 27.53
N ILE A 34 7.69 8.09 28.73
CA ILE A 34 7.01 6.84 29.07
C ILE A 34 5.78 6.65 28.17
N LEU A 35 4.92 7.66 28.03
CA LEU A 35 3.75 7.59 27.16
C LEU A 35 4.14 7.37 25.69
N GLY A 36 5.21 8.02 25.22
CA GLY A 36 5.77 7.79 23.89
C GLY A 36 6.28 6.36 23.69
N ALA A 37 6.99 5.82 24.69
CA ALA A 37 7.47 4.45 24.67
C ALA A 37 6.31 3.43 24.66
N PHE A 38 5.27 3.65 25.47
CA PHE A 38 4.06 2.82 25.45
C PHE A 38 3.35 2.88 24.10
N ALA A 39 3.18 4.07 23.52
CA ALA A 39 2.54 4.21 22.21
C ALA A 39 3.32 3.46 21.11
N GLN A 40 4.65 3.46 21.16
CA GLN A 40 5.48 2.69 20.26
C GLN A 40 5.34 1.18 20.50
N PHE A 41 5.38 0.75 21.75
CA PHE A 41 5.18 -0.65 22.13
C PHE A 41 3.83 -1.21 21.66
N GLU A 42 2.73 -0.47 21.86
CA GLU A 42 1.40 -0.87 21.39
C GLU A 42 1.35 -1.00 19.86
N ARG A 43 1.97 -0.05 19.14
CA ARG A 43 2.08 -0.13 17.68
C ARG A 43 2.80 -1.39 17.24
N ASP A 44 3.92 -1.73 17.89
CA ASP A 44 4.71 -2.91 17.54
C ASP A 44 3.92 -4.20 17.81
N LEU A 45 3.18 -4.28 18.91
CA LEU A 45 2.26 -5.40 19.19
C LEU A 45 1.16 -5.54 18.13
N ILE A 46 0.58 -4.44 17.67
CA ILE A 46 -0.44 -4.47 16.60
C ILE A 46 0.16 -5.00 15.29
N ILE A 47 1.37 -4.56 14.94
CA ILE A 47 2.08 -5.02 13.75
C ILE A 47 2.36 -6.51 13.84
N GLU A 48 2.88 -6.98 14.97
CA GLU A 48 3.18 -8.41 15.19
C GLU A 48 1.94 -9.28 15.02
N ARG A 49 0.83 -8.92 15.69
CA ARG A 49 -0.44 -9.66 15.60
C ARG A 49 -1.02 -9.66 14.20
N THR A 50 -0.95 -8.52 13.51
CA THR A 50 -1.43 -8.40 12.12
C THR A 50 -0.59 -9.26 11.19
N GLY A 51 0.74 -9.27 11.36
CA GLY A 51 1.66 -10.12 10.62
C GLY A 51 1.34 -11.61 10.81
N ALA A 52 1.15 -12.05 12.06
CA ALA A 52 0.77 -13.43 12.36
C ALA A 52 -0.57 -13.83 11.70
N GLY A 53 -1.56 -12.92 11.70
CA GLY A 53 -2.84 -13.13 11.01
C GLY A 53 -2.70 -13.24 9.49
N ILE A 54 -1.87 -12.38 8.90
CA ILE A 54 -1.55 -12.39 7.47
C ILE A 54 -0.88 -13.71 7.06
N GLU A 55 0.10 -14.19 7.83
CA GLU A 55 0.77 -15.46 7.52
C GLU A 55 -0.17 -16.65 7.65
N LYS A 56 -1.04 -16.67 8.67
CA LYS A 56 -2.09 -17.70 8.80
C LYS A 56 -3.04 -17.69 7.60
N ALA A 57 -3.44 -16.51 7.12
CA ALA A 57 -4.28 -16.37 5.93
C ALA A 57 -3.55 -16.90 4.68
N ARG A 58 -2.26 -16.58 4.52
CA ARG A 58 -1.44 -17.11 3.42
C ARG A 58 -1.35 -18.63 3.45
N LEU A 59 -1.11 -19.23 4.63
CA LEU A 59 -1.06 -20.70 4.79
C LEU A 59 -2.38 -21.37 4.43
N ASN A 60 -3.51 -20.71 4.69
CA ASN A 60 -4.84 -21.17 4.28
C ASN A 60 -5.14 -20.92 2.79
N GLY A 61 -4.16 -20.49 1.99
CA GLY A 61 -4.31 -20.24 0.56
C GLY A 61 -5.03 -18.94 0.20
N ILE A 62 -5.27 -18.04 1.15
CA ILE A 62 -5.92 -16.76 0.87
C ILE A 62 -4.92 -15.86 0.13
N LYS A 63 -5.31 -15.44 -1.09
CA LYS A 63 -4.53 -14.49 -1.88
C LYS A 63 -4.77 -13.07 -1.39
N LEU A 64 -3.77 -12.50 -0.75
CA LEU A 64 -3.80 -11.12 -0.24
C LEU A 64 -3.53 -10.08 -1.35
N GLY A 65 -3.91 -8.84 -1.07
CA GLY A 65 -3.75 -7.71 -1.99
C GLY A 65 -4.92 -7.52 -2.96
N ARG A 66 -4.80 -6.54 -3.85
CA ARG A 66 -5.85 -6.22 -4.82
C ARG A 66 -6.11 -7.43 -5.73
N PRO A 67 -7.38 -7.86 -5.90
CA PRO A 67 -7.70 -8.92 -6.86
C PRO A 67 -7.23 -8.51 -8.26
N ARG A 68 -6.69 -9.46 -9.01
CA ARG A 68 -6.35 -9.23 -10.41
C ARG A 68 -7.66 -9.09 -11.18
N GLU A 69 -7.80 -8.01 -11.94
CA GLU A 69 -8.93 -7.85 -12.87
C GLU A 69 -8.90 -8.98 -13.91
N HIS A 70 -10.07 -9.52 -14.25
CA HIS A 70 -10.22 -10.54 -15.28
C HIS A 70 -9.54 -10.13 -16.60
N TYR A 71 -8.83 -11.10 -17.17
CA TYR A 71 -7.83 -10.92 -18.22
C TYR A 71 -8.40 -10.99 -19.63
N ASP A 72 -9.67 -11.32 -19.80
CA ASP A 72 -10.26 -11.71 -21.08
C ASP A 72 -10.04 -10.64 -22.16
N ARG A 73 -10.20 -9.35 -21.82
CA ARG A 73 -9.95 -8.24 -22.77
C ARG A 73 -8.46 -8.06 -23.11
N ILE A 74 -7.58 -8.39 -22.19
CA ILE A 74 -6.12 -8.27 -22.35
C ILE A 74 -5.60 -9.45 -23.16
N GLU A 75 -6.03 -10.66 -22.84
CA GLU A 75 -5.74 -11.88 -23.62
C GLU A 75 -6.18 -11.67 -25.06
N ARG A 76 -7.42 -11.20 -25.27
CA ARG A 76 -7.91 -10.86 -26.60
C ARG A 76 -7.07 -9.80 -27.31
N ALA A 77 -6.62 -8.76 -26.60
CA ALA A 77 -5.74 -7.74 -27.17
C ALA A 77 -4.36 -8.30 -27.57
N LEU A 78 -3.82 -9.22 -26.78
CA LEU A 78 -2.55 -9.88 -27.06
C LEU A 78 -2.66 -10.85 -28.24
N GLU A 79 -3.73 -11.63 -28.32
CA GLU A 79 -4.03 -12.49 -29.49
C GLU A 79 -4.10 -11.68 -30.79
N LEU A 80 -4.88 -10.59 -30.79
CA LEU A 80 -4.99 -9.72 -31.96
C LEU A 80 -3.64 -9.12 -32.35
N TYR A 81 -2.79 -8.80 -31.36
CA TYR A 81 -1.44 -8.32 -31.60
C TYR A 81 -0.51 -9.39 -32.21
N LEU A 82 -0.59 -10.64 -31.75
CA LEU A 82 0.20 -11.75 -32.31
C LEU A 82 -0.24 -12.09 -33.74
N ASN A 83 -1.54 -12.01 -34.02
CA ASN A 83 -2.12 -12.28 -35.34
C ASN A 83 -2.09 -11.08 -36.30
N ARG A 84 -1.34 -10.01 -35.99
CA ARG A 84 -1.18 -8.84 -36.88
C ARG A 84 -0.77 -9.16 -38.31
N PRO A 85 0.06 -10.17 -38.61
CA PRO A 85 0.35 -10.54 -39.99
C PRO A 85 -0.89 -10.95 -40.80
N GLN A 86 -1.94 -11.46 -40.13
CA GLN A 86 -3.17 -11.96 -40.77
C GLN A 86 -4.30 -10.92 -40.73
N ASN A 87 -4.46 -10.21 -39.60
CA ASN A 87 -5.57 -9.27 -39.41
C ASN A 87 -5.24 -7.81 -39.78
N GLN A 88 -3.96 -7.48 -39.98
CA GLN A 88 -3.46 -6.16 -40.39
C GLN A 88 -3.89 -4.98 -39.50
N LEU A 89 -4.39 -5.24 -38.28
CA LEU A 89 -4.85 -4.22 -37.36
C LEU A 89 -3.68 -3.39 -36.82
N SER A 90 -3.89 -2.09 -36.62
CA SER A 90 -2.98 -1.21 -35.89
C SER A 90 -3.12 -1.41 -34.38
N ILE A 91 -2.09 -0.99 -33.64
CA ILE A 91 -2.12 -1.05 -32.17
C ILE A 91 -3.23 -0.16 -31.62
N GLN A 92 -3.52 0.98 -32.25
CA GLN A 92 -4.58 1.88 -31.80
C GLN A 92 -5.96 1.25 -31.95
N GLU A 93 -6.23 0.59 -33.07
CA GLU A 93 -7.49 -0.14 -33.31
C GLU A 93 -7.67 -1.27 -32.30
N ILE A 94 -6.63 -2.05 -32.03
CA ILE A 94 -6.68 -3.13 -31.03
C ILE A 94 -7.06 -2.57 -29.64
N LEU A 95 -6.45 -1.45 -29.23
CA LEU A 95 -6.74 -0.83 -27.93
C LEU A 95 -8.16 -0.26 -27.86
N GLN A 96 -8.66 0.31 -28.96
CA GLN A 96 -10.04 0.80 -29.04
C GLN A 96 -11.05 -0.35 -29.00
N LEU A 97 -10.85 -1.39 -29.81
CA LEU A 97 -11.72 -2.55 -29.90
C LEU A 97 -11.80 -3.33 -28.59
N THR A 98 -10.67 -3.51 -27.91
CA THR A 98 -10.59 -4.26 -26.65
C THR A 98 -10.83 -3.42 -25.40
N GLN A 99 -10.93 -2.09 -25.55
CA GLN A 99 -11.04 -1.12 -24.45
C GLN A 99 -9.95 -1.27 -23.38
N VAL A 100 -8.79 -1.80 -23.75
CA VAL A 100 -7.65 -1.94 -22.84
C VAL A 100 -6.84 -0.65 -22.83
N LYS A 101 -6.52 -0.16 -21.64
CA LYS A 101 -5.61 1.00 -21.50
C LYS A 101 -4.24 0.66 -22.09
N LYS A 102 -3.68 1.58 -22.87
CA LYS A 102 -2.36 1.45 -23.51
C LYS A 102 -1.26 0.99 -22.55
N SER A 103 -1.20 1.58 -21.35
CA SER A 103 -0.22 1.20 -20.32
C SER A 103 -0.36 -0.25 -19.86
N LYS A 104 -1.60 -0.72 -19.69
CA LYS A 104 -1.92 -2.09 -19.29
C LYS A 104 -1.49 -3.06 -20.40
N PHE A 105 -1.82 -2.76 -21.66
CA PHE A 105 -1.42 -3.58 -22.80
C PHE A 105 0.09 -3.77 -22.90
N TYR A 106 0.89 -2.68 -22.87
CA TYR A 106 2.34 -2.79 -22.97
C TYR A 106 2.98 -3.48 -21.76
N TYR A 107 2.40 -3.30 -20.56
CA TYR A 107 2.82 -4.04 -19.38
C TYR A 107 2.69 -5.55 -19.61
N TYR A 108 1.52 -6.03 -20.06
CA TYR A 108 1.31 -7.47 -20.29
C TYR A 108 2.08 -8.00 -21.51
N LEU A 109 2.23 -7.22 -22.58
CA LEU A 109 3.08 -7.59 -23.72
C LEU A 109 4.54 -7.82 -23.30
N LYS A 110 5.06 -7.00 -22.37
CA LYS A 110 6.41 -7.17 -21.81
C LYS A 110 6.51 -8.46 -20.99
N GLN A 111 5.47 -8.80 -20.23
CA GLN A 111 5.45 -10.02 -19.43
C GLN A 111 5.36 -11.28 -20.30
N LEU A 112 4.58 -11.23 -21.39
CA LEU A 112 4.51 -12.30 -22.40
C LEU A 112 5.88 -12.55 -23.04
N LYS A 113 6.57 -11.50 -23.50
CA LYS A 113 7.91 -11.63 -24.10
C LYS A 113 8.97 -12.17 -23.14
N LYS A 114 8.76 -12.01 -21.82
CA LYS A 114 9.63 -12.55 -20.78
C LYS A 114 9.29 -14.01 -20.42
N GLY A 115 8.24 -14.61 -20.99
CA GLY A 115 7.77 -15.94 -20.63
C GLY A 115 7.06 -16.03 -19.28
N ASN A 116 6.71 -14.89 -18.68
CA ASN A 116 6.04 -14.83 -17.37
C ASN A 116 4.51 -14.94 -17.48
N LEU A 117 3.99 -14.99 -18.70
CA LEU A 117 2.58 -15.12 -19.01
C LEU A 117 2.46 -16.16 -20.12
N ASN A 118 1.62 -17.17 -19.91
CA ASN A 118 1.20 -18.09 -20.96
C ASN A 118 -0.21 -17.66 -21.40
N LEU A 119 -0.38 -17.55 -22.71
CA LEU A 119 -1.69 -17.35 -23.36
C LEU A 119 -2.31 -18.72 -23.64
#